data_AF-A0A285PQT3-F1
#
_entry.id   AF-A0A285PQT3-F1
#
_cell.length_a   1.000
_cell.length_b   1.000
_cell.length_c   1.000
_cell.angle_alpha   90.00
_cell.angle_beta   90.00
_cell.angle_gamma   90.00
#
_symmetry.space_group_name_H-M   'P 1'
#
loop_
_entity.id
_entity.type
_entity.pdbx_description
1 polymer ?
#
loop_
_entity_poly.entity_id
_entity_poly.type
_entity_poly.pdbx_seq_one_letter_code
_entity_poly.pdbx_strand_id
1 'polypeptide(L)'
;MKKARWRKTIAAGAVLMSLGMVCPVASLQAEEAETPYEEVMKASDGDINPCADQIEYVYRIHNGRVQKRRWNYTQGEWVDKKWIDVGPA
;
A
#
# COMPACT_ATOMS: atom_id res chain seq x y z
N MET A 1 50.83 7.25 -8.64
CA MET A 1 49.43 7.10 -8.18
C MET A 1 48.63 6.39 -9.29
N LYS A 2 48.54 5.05 -9.26
CA LYS A 2 47.87 4.25 -10.30
C LYS A 2 46.48 3.85 -9.79
N LYS A 3 45.41 4.29 -10.47
CA LYS A 3 44.02 4.00 -10.08
C LYS A 3 43.62 2.62 -10.59
N ALA A 4 43.37 1.68 -9.68
CA ALA A 4 42.87 0.34 -10.02
C ALA A 4 41.35 0.37 -10.18
N ARG A 5 40.88 0.09 -11.40
CA ARG A 5 39.46 -0.07 -11.74
C ARG A 5 39.11 -1.54 -11.63
N TRP A 6 38.49 -1.97 -10.53
CA TRP A 6 38.04 -3.35 -10.36
C TRP A 6 36.54 -3.46 -10.68
N ARG A 7 36.23 -4.19 -11.75
CA ARG A 7 34.87 -4.67 -12.05
C ARG A 7 34.71 -6.00 -11.30
N LYS A 8 33.74 -6.10 -10.40
CA LYS A 8 33.30 -7.37 -9.82
C LYS A 8 31.91 -7.67 -10.38
N THR A 9 31.86 -8.58 -11.35
CA THR A 9 30.64 -9.22 -11.85
C THR A 9 30.06 -10.08 -10.73
N ILE A 10 28.83 -9.82 -10.33
CA ILE A 10 28.08 -10.66 -9.40
C ILE A 10 27.15 -11.54 -10.23
N ALA A 11 27.46 -12.83 -10.28
CA ALA A 11 26.54 -13.86 -10.76
C ALA A 11 25.55 -14.16 -9.63
N ALA A 12 24.26 -13.91 -9.87
CA ALA A 12 23.18 -14.31 -8.97
C ALA A 12 22.30 -15.31 -9.72
N GLY A 13 22.53 -16.60 -9.46
CA GLY A 13 21.60 -17.66 -9.81
C GLY A 13 20.90 -18.15 -8.56
N ALA A 14 19.58 -18.26 -8.61
CA ALA A 14 18.77 -19.21 -7.85
C ALA A 14 17.31 -19.10 -8.35
N VAL A 15 16.91 -20.03 -9.22
CA VAL A 15 15.51 -20.26 -9.59
C VAL A 15 14.92 -21.20 -8.52
N LEU A 16 14.04 -20.68 -7.67
CA LEU A 16 13.29 -21.47 -6.69
C LEU A 16 11.92 -21.83 -7.29
N MET A 17 11.85 -23.06 -7.82
CA MET A 17 10.59 -23.75 -8.13
C MET A 17 9.91 -24.15 -6.81
N SER A 18 8.69 -23.69 -6.55
CA SER A 18 7.86 -24.20 -5.46
C SER A 18 6.46 -24.60 -5.97
N LEU A 19 6.38 -25.91 -6.21
CA LEU A 19 5.28 -26.86 -5.97
C LEU A 19 3.87 -26.28 -5.75
N GLY A 20 3.00 -26.45 -6.75
CA GLY A 20 1.55 -26.22 -6.61
C GLY A 20 0.89 -27.30 -5.76
N MET A 21 0.31 -26.90 -4.63
CA MET A 21 -0.62 -27.71 -3.84
C MET A 21 -1.99 -27.72 -4.52
N VAL A 22 -2.50 -28.91 -4.85
CA VAL A 22 -3.89 -29.12 -5.27
C VAL A 22 -4.77 -29.33 -4.04
N CYS A 23 -5.79 -28.48 -3.87
CA CYS A 23 -6.79 -28.63 -2.81
C CYS A 23 -7.91 -29.57 -3.28
N PRO A 24 -8.36 -30.54 -2.48
CA PRO A 24 -9.55 -31.33 -2.79
C PRO A 24 -10.81 -30.49 -2.55
N VAL A 25 -11.67 -30.42 -3.57
CA VAL A 25 -13.03 -29.87 -3.47
C VAL A 25 -13.86 -30.83 -2.62
N ALA A 26 -14.22 -30.40 -1.41
CA ALA A 26 -15.25 -31.07 -0.62
C ALA A 26 -16.61 -30.58 -1.09
N SER A 27 -17.47 -31.50 -1.55
CA SER A 27 -18.87 -31.24 -1.86
C SER A 27 -19.58 -30.66 -0.64
N LEU A 28 -20.06 -29.43 -0.75
CA LEU A 28 -21.05 -28.85 0.15
C LEU A 28 -22.44 -29.25 -0.34
N GLN A 29 -23.12 -30.11 0.40
CA GLN A 29 -24.58 -30.23 0.33
C GLN A 29 -25.17 -28.99 1.00
N ALA A 30 -25.82 -28.14 0.21
CA ALA A 30 -26.64 -27.05 0.71
C ALA A 30 -28.04 -27.61 1.02
N GLU A 31 -28.35 -27.73 2.31
CA GLU A 31 -29.71 -27.89 2.81
C GLU A 31 -30.29 -26.47 2.95
N GLU A 32 -31.30 -26.14 2.13
CA GLU A 32 -32.03 -24.87 2.23
C GLU A 32 -32.94 -24.90 3.47
N ALA A 33 -32.45 -24.34 4.57
CA ALA A 33 -33.27 -23.98 5.71
C ALA A 33 -33.90 -22.60 5.44
N GLU A 34 -35.16 -22.60 5.00
CA GLU A 34 -35.99 -21.39 4.98
C GLU A 34 -36.14 -20.86 6.42
N THR A 35 -35.66 -19.64 6.65
CA THR A 35 -36.02 -18.89 7.86
C THR A 35 -36.57 -17.53 7.44
N PRO A 36 -37.85 -17.21 7.74
CA PRO A 36 -38.38 -15.88 7.57
C PRO A 36 -38.21 -15.14 8.89
N TYR A 37 -37.23 -14.26 8.97
CA TYR A 37 -37.27 -13.18 9.95
C TYR A 37 -36.75 -11.91 9.29
N GLU A 38 -37.66 -10.96 9.13
CA GLU A 38 -37.33 -9.61 8.69
C GLU A 38 -36.39 -8.97 9.70
N GLU A 39 -35.14 -8.80 9.30
CA GLU A 39 -34.21 -7.94 10.01
C GLU A 39 -34.60 -6.49 9.74
N VAL A 40 -35.42 -5.92 10.63
CA VAL A 40 -35.57 -4.46 10.73
C VAL A 40 -34.23 -3.92 11.21
N MET A 41 -33.37 -3.60 10.24
CA MET A 41 -32.15 -2.83 10.42
C MET A 41 -32.53 -1.46 10.97
N LYS A 42 -32.53 -1.36 12.29
CA LYS A 42 -32.61 -0.10 13.00
C LYS A 42 -31.31 0.64 12.65
N ALA A 43 -31.41 1.65 11.78
CA ALA A 43 -30.31 2.56 11.50
C ALA A 43 -29.91 3.19 12.83
N SER A 44 -28.82 2.70 13.42
CA SER A 44 -28.16 3.37 14.53
C SER A 44 -27.87 4.79 14.08
N ASP A 45 -28.28 5.77 14.89
CA ASP A 45 -27.82 7.15 14.81
C ASP A 45 -26.28 7.12 14.90
N GLY A 46 -25.65 6.93 13.75
CA GLY A 46 -24.21 6.88 13.62
C GLY A 46 -23.73 8.30 13.75
N ASP A 47 -23.03 8.60 14.84
CA ASP A 47 -22.20 9.78 14.94
C ASP A 47 -21.45 9.95 13.62
N ILE A 48 -21.78 11.00 12.87
CA ILE A 48 -21.10 11.34 11.62
C ILE A 48 -19.72 11.82 12.05
N ASN A 49 -18.81 10.87 12.29
CA ASN A 49 -17.42 11.19 12.49
C ASN A 49 -16.91 11.69 11.14
N PRO A 50 -16.48 12.95 11.01
CA PRO A 50 -15.86 13.39 9.78
C PRO A 50 -14.59 12.55 9.60
N CYS A 51 -14.65 11.60 8.67
CA CYS A 51 -13.47 10.89 8.20
C CYS A 51 -12.64 11.91 7.42
N ALA A 52 -11.91 12.76 8.14
CA ALA A 52 -11.02 13.73 7.55
C ALA A 52 -9.77 13.01 7.05
N ASP A 53 -9.34 13.37 5.84
CA ASP A 53 -8.11 12.83 5.28
C ASP A 53 -6.89 13.22 6.13
N GLN A 54 -6.05 12.25 6.46
CA GLN A 54 -4.77 12.50 7.13
C GLN A 54 -3.74 12.91 6.07
N ILE A 55 -3.51 14.21 5.95
CA ILE A 55 -2.57 14.78 4.99
C ILE A 55 -1.37 15.38 5.73
N GLU A 56 -0.16 14.89 5.46
CA GLU A 56 1.08 15.43 6.03
C GLU A 56 2.12 15.79 4.97
N TYR A 57 3.18 16.50 5.37
CA TYR A 57 4.30 16.83 4.50
C TYR A 57 5.40 15.77 4.59
N VAL A 58 5.72 15.18 3.44
CA VAL A 58 6.92 14.36 3.28
C VAL A 58 8.05 15.23 2.73
N TYR A 59 9.24 15.08 3.30
CA TYR A 59 10.44 15.79 2.89
C TYR A 59 11.41 14.87 2.16
N ARG A 60 12.16 15.43 1.20
CA ARG A 60 13.28 14.75 0.55
C ARG A 60 14.39 15.73 0.22
N ILE A 61 15.60 15.20 0.03
CA ILE A 61 16.71 15.95 -0.55
C ILE A 61 16.87 15.51 -2.00
N HIS A 62 16.78 16.44 -2.94
CA HIS A 62 16.97 16.17 -4.37
C HIS A 62 17.82 17.29 -4.98
N ASN A 63 18.92 16.93 -5.64
CA ASN A 63 19.88 17.88 -6.22
C ASN A 63 20.39 18.95 -5.22
N GLY A 64 20.65 18.53 -3.96
CA GLY A 64 21.14 19.43 -2.91
C GLY A 64 20.10 20.43 -2.37
N ARG A 65 18.82 20.24 -2.70
CA ARG A 65 17.71 21.04 -2.21
C ARG A 65 16.73 20.19 -1.41
N VAL A 66 16.26 20.74 -0.29
CA VAL A 66 15.13 20.19 0.46
C VAL A 66 13.87 20.51 -0.32
N GLN A 67 13.10 19.46 -0.58
CA GLN A 67 11.79 19.55 -1.20
C GLN A 67 10.75 18.94 -0.27
N LYS A 68 9.53 19.45 -0.31
CA LYS A 68 8.38 18.89 0.40
C LYS A 68 7.23 18.60 -0.54
N ARG A 69 6.39 17.62 -0.20
CA ARG A 69 5.17 17.29 -0.94
C ARG A 69 4.15 16.68 0.02
N ARG A 70 2.86 16.98 -0.18
CA ARG A 70 1.80 16.45 0.69
C ARG A 70 1.40 15.04 0.32
N TRP A 71 1.37 14.16 1.31
CA TRP A 71 0.93 12.77 1.21
C TRP A 71 -0.38 12.58 1.97
N ASN A 72 -1.38 12.00 1.32
CA ASN A 72 -2.62 11.56 1.96
C ASN A 72 -2.43 10.11 2.42
N TYR A 73 -2.40 9.89 3.74
CA TYR A 73 -2.29 8.57 4.34
C TYR A 73 -3.60 7.78 4.28
N THR A 74 -4.74 8.46 4.26
CA THR A 74 -6.06 7.82 4.12
C THR A 74 -6.23 7.19 2.74
N GLN A 75 -5.79 7.88 1.69
CA GLN A 75 -5.91 7.41 0.29
C GLN A 75 -4.65 6.71 -0.23
N GLY A 76 -3.51 6.88 0.43
CA GLY A 76 -2.22 6.33 -0.02
C GLY A 76 -1.70 6.99 -1.30
N GLU A 77 -1.96 8.29 -1.48
CA GLU A 77 -1.57 9.02 -2.69
C GLU A 77 -0.97 10.41 -2.42
N TRP A 78 -0.26 10.91 -3.42
CA TRP A 78 0.28 12.26 -3.40
C TRP A 78 -0.80 13.28 -3.75
N VAL A 79 -1.11 14.18 -2.82
CA VAL A 79 -2.10 15.25 -3.02
C VAL A 79 -1.64 16.23 -4.09
N ASP A 80 -0.37 16.63 -4.04
CA ASP A 80 0.21 17.57 -5.01
C ASP A 80 0.84 16.83 -6.18
N LYS A 81 0.76 17.35 -7.42
CA LYS A 81 1.39 16.71 -8.60
C LYS A 81 2.93 16.79 -8.60
N LYS A 82 3.50 17.82 -7.98
CA LYS A 82 4.94 18.13 -8.02
C LYS A 82 5.45 18.40 -6.60
N TRP A 83 6.75 18.25 -6.43
CA TRP A 83 7.46 18.64 -5.22
C TRP A 83 7.66 20.16 -5.17
N ILE A 84 7.62 20.72 -3.96
CA ILE A 84 7.84 22.14 -3.70
C ILE A 84 9.23 22.31 -3.11
N ASP A 85 10.07 23.13 -3.74
CA ASP A 85 11.39 23.50 -3.21
C ASP A 85 11.22 24.35 -1.93
N VAL A 86 11.91 23.96 -0.86
CA VAL A 86 11.91 24.68 0.43
C VAL A 86 13.20 25.49 0.59
N GLY A 87 14.34 24.94 0.17
CA GLY A 87 15.64 25.59 0.31
C GLY A 87 16.82 24.65 0.08
N PRO A 88 18.06 25.12 0.31
CA PRO A 88 19.24 24.25 0.31
C PRO A 88 19.16 23.21 1.43
N ALA A 89 19.77 22.04 1.21
CA ALA A 89 19.88 20.95 2.19
C ALA A 89 21.06 21.11 3.14
#